data_AF-A0A435FCV8-F1
#
_entry.id   AF-A0A435FCV8-F1
#
_cell.length_a   1.000
_cell.length_b   1.000
_cell.length_c   1.000
_cell.angle_alpha   90.00
_cell.angle_beta   90.00
_cell.angle_gamma   90.00
#
_symmetry.space_group_name_H-M   'P 1'
#
loop_
_entity.id
_entity.type
_entity.pdbx_description
1 polymer ?
#
loop_
_entity_poly.entity_id
_entity_poly.type
_entity_poly.pdbx_seq_one_letter_code
_entity_poly.pdbx_strand_id
1 'polypeptide(L)'
;REDSAAAMMLKPTDSQRIVRALEVLDASGRSILEWQAERGQPLIDRQSAHFLVIEPDRAALVGRIDKRFDQMLDKGALDEVKRLAALGLDPELPAMKAIGVRELQAAMAGGIGFPEAIERAKIATRQYSKRQTTWFRHQL
;
A
#
# COMPACT_ATOMS: atom_id res chain seq x y z
N ARG A 1 14.10 15.91 18.46
CA ARG A 1 15.10 16.97 18.77
C ARG A 1 16.28 16.89 17.80
N GLU A 2 16.64 15.68 17.36
CA GLU A 2 17.75 15.41 16.42
C GLU A 2 17.53 15.97 15.01
N ASP A 3 16.32 15.89 14.47
CA ASP A 3 15.91 16.61 13.26
C ASP A 3 14.60 17.36 13.51
N SER A 4 14.71 18.67 13.80
CA SER A 4 13.55 19.52 14.10
C SER A 4 12.71 19.82 12.85
N ALA A 5 13.31 19.86 11.67
CA ALA A 5 12.61 20.20 10.44
C ALA A 5 11.71 19.04 10.00
N ALA A 6 12.24 17.81 10.01
CA ALA A 6 11.44 16.61 9.73
C ALA A 6 10.32 16.44 10.77
N ALA A 7 10.60 16.68 12.06
CA ALA A 7 9.60 16.57 13.12
C ALA A 7 8.41 17.54 12.99
N MET A 8 8.62 18.74 12.42
CA MET A 8 7.54 19.69 12.16
C MET A 8 6.64 19.28 10.98
N MET A 9 7.20 18.55 10.01
CA MET A 9 6.49 18.13 8.79
C MET A 9 5.75 16.80 8.96
N LEU A 10 6.29 15.90 9.79
CA LEU A 10 5.74 14.56 9.99
C LEU A 10 4.69 14.56 11.09
N LYS A 11 3.56 13.92 10.83
CA LYS A 11 2.53 13.70 11.84
C LYS A 11 3.05 12.70 12.89
N PRO A 12 2.84 12.93 14.19
CA PRO A 12 3.28 11.99 15.24
C PRO A 12 2.72 10.56 15.08
N THR A 13 1.60 10.40 14.38
CA THR A 13 0.97 9.11 14.10
C THR A 13 1.57 8.36 12.91
N ASP A 14 2.46 8.99 12.13
CA ASP A 14 3.10 8.38 10.96
C ASP A 14 4.45 7.75 11.34
N SER A 15 4.37 6.68 12.14
CA SER A 15 5.55 6.00 12.68
C SER A 15 6.51 5.53 11.60
N GLN A 16 6.00 5.06 10.45
CA GLN A 16 6.82 4.60 9.34
C GLN A 16 7.68 5.74 8.76
N ARG A 17 7.10 6.92 8.52
CA ARG A 17 7.88 8.06 8.02
C ARG A 17 8.85 8.61 9.06
N ILE A 18 8.47 8.60 10.34
CA ILE A 18 9.35 9.04 11.43
C ILE A 18 10.58 8.14 11.52
N VAL A 19 10.37 6.82 11.60
CA VAL A 19 11.47 5.85 11.63
C VAL A 19 12.36 6.04 10.41
N ARG A 20 11.78 6.18 9.21
CA ARG A 20 12.57 6.40 7.99
C ARG A 20 13.38 7.69 8.00
N ALA A 21 12.84 8.78 8.56
CA ALA A 21 13.57 10.04 8.67
C ALA A 21 14.78 9.92 9.59
N LEU A 22 14.59 9.25 10.74
CA LEU A 22 15.68 8.99 11.70
C LEU A 22 16.72 8.02 11.12
N GLU A 23 16.30 6.94 10.45
CA GLU A 23 17.22 6.01 9.76
C GLU A 23 18.15 6.73 8.78
N VAL A 24 17.60 7.67 7.99
CA VAL A 24 18.41 8.43 7.01
C VAL A 24 19.37 9.37 7.73
N LEU A 25 18.93 10.03 8.81
CA LEU A 25 19.77 10.90 9.61
C LEU A 25 20.92 10.11 10.26
N ASP A 26 20.61 9.00 10.91
CA ASP A 26 21.60 8.15 11.59
C ASP A 26 22.62 7.57 10.62
N ALA A 27 22.18 7.14 9.43
CA ALA A 27 23.05 6.51 8.45
C ALA A 27 23.90 7.51 7.65
N SER A 28 23.39 8.72 7.38
CA SER A 28 24.05 9.69 6.49
C SER A 28 24.57 10.95 7.18
N GLY A 29 24.16 11.20 8.43
CA GLY A 29 24.38 12.47 9.14
C GLY A 29 23.57 13.65 8.58
N ARG A 30 22.74 13.42 7.55
CA ARG A 30 21.96 14.44 6.83
C ARG A 30 20.47 14.17 6.94
N SER A 31 19.68 15.23 7.08
CA SER A 31 18.23 15.11 7.11
C SER A 31 17.67 14.53 5.81
N ILE A 32 16.62 13.72 5.92
CA ILE A 32 15.86 13.26 4.75
C ILE A 32 15.28 14.42 3.93
N LEU A 33 14.99 15.57 4.56
CA LEU A 33 14.46 16.73 3.86
C LEU A 33 15.50 17.40 2.96
N GLU A 34 16.76 17.40 3.36
CA GLU A 34 17.87 17.90 2.52
C GLU A 34 18.01 17.06 1.26
N TRP A 35 18.05 15.72 1.42
CA TRP A 35 18.07 14.79 0.29
C TRP A 35 16.88 14.96 -0.66
N GLN A 36 15.69 15.24 -0.11
CA GLN A 36 14.49 15.48 -0.92
C GLN A 36 14.48 16.83 -1.63
N ALA A 37 15.21 17.82 -1.12
CA ALA A 37 15.38 19.12 -1.76
C ALA A 37 16.40 19.04 -2.93
N GLU A 38 17.43 18.22 -2.79
CA GLU A 38 18.43 17.92 -3.82
C GLU A 38 17.91 16.92 -4.88
N ARG A 39 16.69 17.14 -5.41
CA ARG A 39 16.11 16.25 -6.43
C ARG A 39 17.05 16.16 -7.63
N GLY A 40 17.60 14.97 -7.88
CA GLY A 40 18.37 14.67 -9.07
C GLY A 40 17.53 14.79 -10.34
N GLN A 41 18.21 14.84 -11.49
CA GLN A 41 17.54 14.83 -12.79
C GLN A 41 16.84 13.48 -12.98
N PRO A 42 15.51 13.45 -13.20
CA PRO A 42 14.81 12.21 -13.43
C PRO A 42 15.28 11.56 -14.73
N LEU A 43 15.37 10.23 -14.75
CA LEU A 43 15.75 9.45 -15.95
C LEU A 43 14.77 9.67 -17.12
N ILE A 44 13.50 9.88 -16.79
CA ILE A 44 12.45 10.18 -17.76
C ILE A 44 12.16 11.67 -17.67
N ASP A 45 12.36 12.37 -18.79
CA ASP A 45 11.97 13.77 -18.91
C ASP A 45 10.44 13.88 -18.88
N ARG A 46 9.96 14.63 -17.89
CA ARG A 46 8.52 14.80 -17.65
C ARG A 46 7.86 15.65 -18.75
N GLN A 47 8.62 16.48 -19.46
CA GLN A 47 8.08 17.33 -20.54
C GLN A 47 7.78 16.53 -21.81
N SER A 48 8.57 15.50 -22.11
CA SER A 48 8.36 14.61 -23.25
C SER A 48 7.52 13.36 -22.92
N ALA A 49 7.33 13.06 -21.62
CA ALA A 49 6.52 11.93 -21.18
C ALA A 49 5.02 12.14 -21.41
N HIS A 50 4.34 11.08 -21.88
CA HIS A 50 2.88 11.05 -22.02
C HIS A 50 2.27 10.24 -20.88
N PHE A 51 1.42 10.89 -20.09
CA PHE A 51 0.72 10.25 -18.97
C PHE A 51 -0.72 9.96 -19.36
N LEU A 52 -1.11 8.68 -19.29
CA LEU A 52 -2.47 8.23 -19.57
C LEU A 52 -3.07 7.64 -18.30
N VAL A 53 -4.26 8.13 -17.91
CA VAL A 53 -5.00 7.64 -16.74
C VAL A 53 -6.37 7.16 -17.20
N ILE A 54 -6.72 5.93 -16.82
CA ILE A 54 -8.05 5.37 -17.05
C ILE A 54 -8.89 5.58 -15.80
N GLU A 55 -9.85 6.50 -15.88
CA GLU A 55 -10.74 6.86 -14.76
C GLU A 55 -12.20 6.43 -15.09
N PRO A 56 -12.58 5.18 -14.79
CA PRO A 56 -13.97 4.74 -14.93
C PRO A 56 -14.87 5.38 -13.86
N ASP A 57 -16.19 5.33 -14.08
CA ASP A 57 -17.15 5.68 -13.04
C ASP A 57 -16.90 4.87 -11.75
N ARG A 58 -16.99 5.56 -10.61
CA ARG A 58 -16.75 5.02 -9.28
C ARG A 58 -17.67 3.85 -8.95
N ALA A 59 -18.96 3.93 -9.30
CA ALA A 59 -19.89 2.85 -9.01
C ALA A 59 -19.53 1.59 -9.80
N ALA A 60 -19.24 1.75 -11.10
CA ALA A 60 -18.77 0.68 -11.96
C ALA A 60 -17.43 0.08 -11.48
N LEU A 61 -16.49 0.91 -11.01
CA LEU A 61 -15.21 0.46 -10.48
C LEU A 61 -15.37 -0.38 -9.23
N VAL A 62 -16.22 0.05 -8.29
CA VAL A 62 -16.53 -0.71 -7.06
C VAL A 62 -17.13 -2.07 -7.42
N GLY A 63 -18.13 -2.11 -8.30
CA GLY A 63 -18.73 -3.38 -8.72
C GLY A 63 -17.71 -4.33 -9.40
N ARG A 64 -16.77 -3.79 -10.18
CA ARG A 64 -15.68 -4.58 -10.78
C ARG A 64 -14.69 -5.09 -9.75
N ILE A 65 -14.34 -4.31 -8.73
CA ILE A 65 -13.45 -4.74 -7.64
C ILE A 65 -14.05 -5.94 -6.92
N ASP A 66 -15.34 -5.86 -6.57
CA ASP A 66 -16.01 -6.90 -5.81
C ASP A 66 -16.09 -8.19 -6.61
N LYS A 67 -16.58 -8.11 -7.86
CA LYS A 67 -16.62 -9.24 -8.79
C LYS A 67 -15.23 -9.85 -9.03
N ARG A 68 -14.19 -9.02 -9.15
CA ARG A 68 -12.82 -9.51 -9.36
C ARG A 68 -12.33 -10.29 -8.15
N PHE A 69 -12.61 -9.83 -6.93
CA PHE A 69 -12.19 -10.55 -5.73
C PHE A 69 -12.87 -11.92 -5.63
N ASP A 70 -14.17 -11.99 -5.91
CA ASP A 70 -14.91 -13.26 -5.95
C ASP A 70 -14.29 -14.21 -6.99
N GLN A 71 -14.00 -13.71 -8.19
CA GLN A 71 -13.31 -14.48 -9.24
C GLN A 71 -11.90 -14.94 -8.83
N MET A 72 -11.19 -14.19 -7.99
CA MET A 72 -9.88 -14.62 -7.48
C MET A 72 -10.03 -15.83 -6.55
N LEU A 73 -11.07 -15.84 -5.70
CA LEU A 73 -11.37 -16.98 -4.84
C LEU A 73 -11.72 -18.21 -5.67
N ASP A 74 -12.60 -18.06 -6.67
CA ASP A 74 -12.97 -19.14 -7.59
C ASP A 74 -11.76 -19.72 -8.35
N LYS A 75 -10.73 -18.89 -8.58
CA LYS A 75 -9.47 -19.29 -9.23
C LYS A 75 -8.40 -19.81 -8.26
N GLY A 76 -8.74 -20.01 -6.99
CA GLY A 76 -7.83 -20.63 -6.01
C GLY A 76 -6.95 -19.66 -5.23
N ALA A 77 -7.30 -18.37 -5.13
CA ALA A 77 -6.56 -17.42 -4.29
C ALA A 77 -6.50 -17.87 -2.82
N LEU A 78 -7.53 -18.53 -2.31
CA LEU A 78 -7.49 -19.09 -0.94
C LEU A 78 -6.37 -20.12 -0.79
N ASP A 79 -6.20 -21.01 -1.77
CA ASP A 79 -5.15 -22.03 -1.72
C ASP A 79 -3.75 -21.43 -1.94
N GLU A 80 -3.64 -20.35 -2.71
CA GLU A 80 -2.41 -19.57 -2.80
C GLU A 80 -2.02 -18.96 -1.44
N VAL A 81 -2.98 -18.36 -0.72
CA VAL A 81 -2.73 -17.80 0.61
C VAL A 81 -2.39 -18.89 1.62
N LYS A 82 -2.99 -20.09 1.55
CA LYS A 82 -2.59 -21.25 2.36
C LYS A 82 -1.14 -21.63 2.12
N ARG A 83 -0.73 -21.75 0.85
CA ARG A 83 0.66 -22.08 0.50
C ARG A 83 1.63 -21.01 0.99
N LEU A 84 1.27 -19.73 0.85
CA LEU A 84 2.07 -18.62 1.37
C LEU A 84 2.20 -18.67 2.90
N ALA A 85 1.12 -18.95 3.62
CA ALA A 85 1.13 -19.07 5.08
C ALA A 85 2.01 -20.25 5.54
N ALA A 86 2.00 -21.36 4.81
CA ALA A 86 2.80 -22.54 5.12
C ALA A 86 4.32 -22.31 5.04
N LEU A 87 4.77 -21.22 4.38
CA LEU A 87 6.18 -20.84 4.36
C LEU A 87 6.70 -20.31 5.71
N GLY A 88 5.81 -20.00 6.67
CA GLY A 88 6.22 -19.53 8.00
C GLY A 88 6.97 -18.19 7.97
N LEU A 89 6.66 -17.33 6.99
CA LEU A 89 7.30 -16.03 6.81
C LEU A 89 6.89 -15.05 7.90
N ASP A 90 7.76 -14.08 8.18
CA ASP A 90 7.47 -12.97 9.09
C ASP A 90 6.24 -12.17 8.59
N PRO A 91 5.17 -12.06 9.40
CA PRO A 91 3.96 -11.31 9.08
C PRO A 91 4.19 -9.82 8.75
N GLU A 92 5.33 -9.28 9.15
CA GLU A 92 5.71 -7.89 8.88
C GLU A 92 6.32 -7.66 7.48
N LEU A 93 6.61 -8.74 6.73
CA LEU A 93 7.09 -8.62 5.35
C LEU A 93 6.03 -8.03 4.41
N PRO A 94 6.40 -7.17 3.45
CA PRO A 94 5.45 -6.54 2.53
C PRO A 94 4.51 -7.50 1.80
N ALA A 95 5.01 -8.69 1.40
CA ALA A 95 4.21 -9.72 0.76
C ALA A 95 3.08 -10.22 1.67
N MET A 96 3.35 -10.35 2.97
CA MET A 96 2.37 -10.76 3.98
C MET A 96 1.37 -9.65 4.31
N LYS A 97 1.63 -8.41 3.88
CA LYS A 97 0.73 -7.25 4.02
C LYS A 97 -0.13 -6.98 2.79
N ALA A 98 -0.02 -7.80 1.74
CA ALA A 98 -0.85 -7.66 0.56
C ALA A 98 -2.35 -7.80 0.91
N ILE A 99 -3.18 -6.98 0.27
CA ILE A 99 -4.64 -7.00 0.49
C ILE A 99 -5.18 -8.36 0.09
N GLY A 100 -5.96 -9.00 0.96
CA GLY A 100 -6.49 -10.34 0.78
C GLY A 100 -5.67 -11.41 1.52
N VAL A 101 -4.34 -11.23 1.67
CA VAL A 101 -3.49 -12.20 2.39
C VAL A 101 -3.82 -12.17 3.88
N ARG A 102 -3.76 -10.98 4.50
CA ARG A 102 -3.99 -10.81 5.94
C ARG A 102 -5.40 -11.22 6.35
N GLU A 103 -6.38 -10.81 5.56
CA GLU A 103 -7.79 -11.08 5.83
C GLU A 103 -8.09 -12.57 5.75
N LEU A 104 -7.64 -13.24 4.68
CA LEU A 104 -7.87 -14.68 4.50
C LEU A 104 -7.06 -15.51 5.51
N GLN A 105 -5.84 -15.09 5.88
CA GLN A 105 -5.08 -15.73 6.96
C GLN A 105 -5.78 -15.61 8.31
N ALA A 106 -6.33 -14.43 8.64
CA ALA A 106 -7.10 -14.24 9.87
C ALA A 106 -8.34 -15.16 9.92
N ALA A 107 -9.00 -15.38 8.78
CA ALA A 107 -10.09 -16.35 8.70
C ALA A 107 -9.63 -17.80 8.90
N MET A 108 -8.53 -18.20 8.26
CA MET A 108 -7.96 -19.55 8.41
C MET A 108 -7.48 -19.84 9.83
N ALA A 109 -6.99 -18.82 10.54
CA ALA A 109 -6.60 -18.91 11.94
C ALA A 109 -7.80 -18.91 12.91
N GLY A 110 -9.04 -18.79 12.41
CA GLY A 110 -10.26 -18.74 13.24
C GLY A 110 -10.49 -17.40 13.95
N GLY A 111 -9.74 -16.35 13.61
CA GLY A 111 -9.88 -15.02 14.23
C GLY A 111 -11.10 -14.24 13.74
N ILE A 112 -11.55 -14.49 12.50
CA ILE A 112 -12.76 -13.94 11.89
C ILE A 112 -13.42 -14.98 10.96
N GLY A 113 -14.67 -14.76 10.55
CA GLY A 113 -15.32 -15.62 9.56
C GLY A 113 -14.84 -15.35 8.13
N PHE A 114 -14.89 -16.36 7.26
CA PHE A 114 -14.58 -16.18 5.82
C PHE A 114 -15.43 -15.08 5.15
N PRO A 115 -16.76 -14.99 5.34
CA PRO A 115 -17.54 -13.90 4.76
C PRO A 115 -17.06 -12.52 5.18
N GLU A 116 -16.68 -12.37 6.45
CA GLU A 116 -16.14 -11.12 6.99
C GLU A 116 -14.75 -10.79 6.40
N ALA A 117 -13.86 -11.78 6.30
CA ALA A 117 -12.55 -11.60 5.69
C ALA A 117 -12.64 -11.14 4.23
N ILE A 118 -13.54 -11.76 3.45
CA ILE A 118 -13.78 -11.41 2.05
C ILE A 118 -14.26 -9.96 1.95
N GLU A 119 -15.23 -9.55 2.77
CA GLU A 119 -15.72 -8.18 2.77
C GLU A 119 -14.64 -7.17 3.20
N ARG A 120 -13.83 -7.49 4.22
CA ARG A 120 -12.69 -6.65 4.63
C ARG A 120 -11.69 -6.48 3.49
N ALA A 121 -11.35 -7.54 2.77
CA ALA A 121 -10.42 -7.49 1.65
C ALA A 121 -10.96 -6.67 0.46
N LYS A 122 -12.26 -6.80 0.16
CA LYS A 122 -12.94 -5.95 -0.84
C LYS A 122 -12.93 -4.48 -0.41
N ILE A 123 -13.28 -4.17 0.84
CA ILE A 123 -13.20 -2.80 1.41
C ILE A 123 -11.78 -2.25 1.25
N ALA A 124 -10.76 -3.00 1.67
CA ALA A 124 -9.37 -2.59 1.57
C ALA A 124 -8.95 -2.32 0.12
N THR A 125 -9.41 -3.15 -0.83
CA THR A 125 -9.17 -2.95 -2.26
C THR A 125 -9.82 -1.66 -2.77
N ARG A 126 -11.06 -1.36 -2.35
CA ARG A 126 -11.75 -0.10 -2.70
C ARG A 126 -11.04 1.13 -2.12
N GLN A 127 -10.55 1.04 -0.89
CA GLN A 127 -9.76 2.11 -0.28
C GLN A 127 -8.42 2.30 -0.99
N TYR A 128 -7.76 1.22 -1.40
CA TYR A 128 -6.54 1.28 -2.19
C TYR A 128 -6.77 1.95 -3.54
N SER A 129 -7.82 1.55 -4.25
CA SER A 129 -8.23 2.21 -5.50
C SER A 129 -8.52 3.70 -5.31
N LYS A 130 -9.23 4.10 -4.24
CA LYS A 130 -9.43 5.51 -3.90
C LYS A 130 -8.11 6.25 -3.70
N ARG A 131 -7.14 5.64 -2.98
CA ARG A 131 -5.80 6.24 -2.78
C ARG A 131 -5.06 6.41 -4.10
N GLN A 132 -5.17 5.47 -5.04
CA GLN A 132 -4.59 5.60 -6.38
C GLN A 132 -5.22 6.77 -7.15
N THR A 133 -6.54 6.89 -7.15
CA THR A 133 -7.24 8.04 -7.78
C THR A 133 -6.80 9.37 -7.17
N THR A 134 -6.75 9.47 -5.84
CA THR A 134 -6.25 10.67 -5.15
C THR A 134 -4.82 10.99 -5.55
N TRP A 135 -3.95 9.97 -5.64
CA TRP A 135 -2.57 10.17 -6.07
C TRP A 135 -2.50 10.74 -7.49
N PHE A 136 -3.22 10.15 -8.46
CA PHE A 136 -3.22 10.65 -9.84
C PHE A 136 -3.72 12.10 -9.94
N ARG A 137 -4.76 12.47 -9.19
CA ARG A 137 -5.30 13.85 -9.21
C ARG A 137 -4.35 14.90 -8.64
N HIS A 138 -3.37 14.52 -7.84
CA HIS A 138 -2.48 15.47 -7.15
C HIS A 138 -1.00 15.36 -7.58
N GLN A 139 -0.62 14.31 -8.32
CA GLN A 139 0.79 14.00 -8.60
C GLN A 139 1.10 13.82 -10.10
N LEU A 140 0.09 13.62 -10.94
CA LEU A 140 0.21 13.70 -12.40
C LEU A 140 -0.19 15.10 -12.86
#